data_AF-C6TLX9-F1
#
_entry.id   AF-C6TLX9-F1
#
_cell.length_a   1.000
_cell.length_b   1.000
_cell.length_c   1.000
_cell.angle_alpha   90.00
_cell.angle_beta   90.00
_cell.angle_gamma   90.00
#
_symmetry.space_group_name_H-M   'P 1'
#
loop_
_entity.id
_entity.type
_entity.pdbx_description
1 polymer ?
#
loop_
_entity_poly.entity_id
_entity_poly.type
_entity_poly.pdbx_seq_one_letter_code
_entity_poly.pdbx_strand_id
1 'polypeptide(L)'
;MAFRGKEMMKKVLKTVGENGLSRREKESLERCLPRSKIVMNRAKRGLFAGKHIQFGNRVSEDGGNKSRRTWKPNVQEKRLFSYILDRHVRVKVTTHALRCIDKAGGIDEYLLKTPYHKMDTEMGILWKAKIEKLYEELGNKEVVFFSPEDEVKFEQEFEDLKLSEREARKEVRRKMYTGMSKQKLIEVERKDDQCIDEGGNKIEGEISHDSSKQVVPVSYVLAADKLKVGSVVSN
;
A
#
# COMPACT_ATOMS: atom_id res chain seq x y z
N MET A 1 4.82 -8.85 8.65
CA MET A 1 3.92 -9.87 9.24
C MET A 1 3.11 -10.49 8.10
N ALA A 2 3.10 -11.81 7.94
CA ALA A 2 2.21 -12.44 6.95
C ALA A 2 0.79 -12.44 7.52
N PHE A 3 -0.09 -11.62 6.97
CA PHE A 3 -1.51 -11.62 7.33
C PHE A 3 -2.13 -12.95 6.90
N ARG A 4 -2.28 -13.90 7.83
CA ARG A 4 -2.86 -15.23 7.57
C ARG A 4 -4.37 -15.13 7.73
N GLY A 5 -5.05 -14.55 6.74
CA GLY A 5 -6.50 -14.38 6.71
C GLY A 5 -7.25 -15.70 6.92
N LYS A 6 -6.75 -16.82 6.36
CA LYS A 6 -7.33 -18.16 6.63
C LYS A 6 -7.23 -18.56 8.10
N GLU A 7 -6.14 -18.20 8.77
CA GLU A 7 -5.96 -18.50 10.20
C GLU A 7 -6.80 -17.58 11.07
N MET A 8 -6.95 -16.32 10.70
CA MET A 8 -7.88 -15.41 11.36
C MET A 8 -9.31 -15.89 11.22
N MET A 9 -9.76 -16.29 10.03
CA MET A 9 -11.08 -16.90 9.83
C MET A 9 -11.24 -18.16 10.68
N LYS A 10 -10.24 -19.05 10.70
CA LYS A 10 -10.28 -20.25 11.55
C LYS A 10 -10.36 -19.90 13.04
N LYS A 11 -9.66 -18.85 13.48
CA LYS A 11 -9.75 -18.34 14.85
C LYS A 11 -11.13 -17.76 15.14
N VAL A 12 -11.67 -16.92 14.25
CA VAL A 12 -13.01 -16.33 14.38
C VAL A 12 -14.07 -17.42 14.44
N LEU A 13 -14.03 -18.40 13.55
CA LEU A 13 -14.93 -19.57 13.57
C LEU A 13 -14.80 -20.39 14.86
N LYS A 14 -13.58 -20.51 15.40
CA LYS A 14 -13.35 -21.18 16.69
C LYS A 14 -13.92 -20.37 17.87
N THR A 15 -13.83 -19.03 17.81
CA THR A 15 -14.30 -18.13 18.88
C THR A 15 -15.82 -17.95 18.86
N VAL A 16 -16.40 -17.72 17.69
CA VAL A 16 -17.84 -17.48 17.48
C VAL A 16 -18.63 -18.81 17.49
N GLY A 17 -17.94 -19.94 17.33
CA GLY A 17 -18.54 -21.25 17.10
C GLY A 17 -19.02 -21.38 15.66
N GLU A 18 -19.01 -22.61 15.12
CA GLU A 18 -19.40 -22.85 13.72
C GLU A 18 -20.84 -22.38 13.43
N ASN A 19 -21.70 -22.32 14.44
CA ASN A 19 -23.10 -21.91 14.30
C ASN A 19 -23.33 -20.40 14.46
N GLY A 20 -22.36 -19.64 14.95
CA GLY A 20 -22.57 -18.21 15.28
C GLY A 20 -22.46 -17.26 14.08
N LEU A 21 -21.98 -17.73 12.93
CA LEU A 21 -22.00 -16.97 11.68
C LEU A 21 -23.10 -17.51 10.75
N SER A 22 -23.98 -16.63 10.31
CA SER A 22 -24.96 -16.94 9.27
C SER A 22 -24.24 -17.43 8.00
N ARG A 23 -24.91 -18.28 7.21
CA ARG A 23 -24.35 -18.78 5.94
C ARG A 23 -23.88 -17.63 5.02
N ARG A 24 -24.62 -16.51 5.02
CA ARG A 24 -24.29 -15.30 4.24
C ARG A 24 -23.00 -14.64 4.73
N GLU A 25 -22.78 -14.56 6.04
CA GLU A 25 -21.55 -14.00 6.61
C GLU A 25 -20.35 -14.89 6.30
N LYS A 26 -20.51 -16.22 6.41
CA LYS A 26 -19.46 -17.18 6.03
C LYS A 26 -19.09 -17.03 4.56
N GLU A 27 -20.06 -17.02 3.67
CA GLU A 27 -19.86 -16.82 2.22
C GLU A 27 -19.21 -15.47 1.92
N SER A 28 -19.51 -14.43 2.71
CA SER A 28 -18.87 -13.11 2.57
C SER A 28 -17.41 -13.12 3.01
N LEU A 29 -17.10 -13.79 4.12
CA LEU A 29 -15.73 -13.92 4.60
C LEU A 29 -14.87 -14.80 3.68
N GLU A 30 -15.43 -15.90 3.16
CA GLU A 30 -14.75 -16.78 2.21
C GLU A 30 -14.41 -16.08 0.89
N ARG A 31 -15.24 -15.13 0.44
CA ARG A 31 -14.98 -14.33 -0.76
C ARG A 31 -13.73 -13.47 -0.64
N CYS A 32 -13.39 -13.04 0.58
CA CYS A 32 -12.19 -12.25 0.85
C CYS A 32 -10.90 -13.09 0.92
N LEU A 33 -11.00 -14.42 0.93
CA LEU A 33 -9.87 -15.32 1.05
C LEU A 33 -9.43 -15.89 -0.32
N PRO A 34 -8.11 -16.03 -0.56
CA PRO A 34 -7.65 -16.63 -1.80
C PRO A 34 -8.02 -18.12 -1.83
N ARG A 35 -8.79 -18.53 -2.85
CA ARG A 35 -9.26 -19.92 -3.00
C ARG A 35 -8.15 -20.91 -3.35
N SER A 36 -6.97 -20.44 -3.75
CA SER A 36 -5.95 -21.33 -4.28
C SER A 36 -5.29 -22.21 -3.22
N LYS A 37 -5.11 -23.48 -3.59
CA LYS A 37 -4.35 -24.47 -2.82
C LYS A 37 -2.85 -24.24 -3.07
N ILE A 38 -2.32 -23.12 -2.59
CA ILE A 38 -0.87 -22.88 -2.65
C ILE A 38 -0.15 -23.92 -1.79
N VAL A 39 0.57 -24.85 -2.43
CA VAL A 39 1.41 -25.83 -1.74
C VAL A 39 2.70 -25.20 -1.19
N MET A 40 3.28 -24.23 -1.91
CA MET A 40 4.56 -23.63 -1.55
C MET A 40 4.45 -22.40 -0.65
N ASN A 41 5.09 -22.44 0.52
CA ASN A 41 5.16 -21.28 1.43
C ASN A 41 5.82 -20.04 0.79
N ARG A 42 6.72 -20.23 -0.18
CA ARG A 42 7.39 -19.13 -0.91
C ARG A 42 6.42 -18.28 -1.74
N ALA A 43 5.36 -18.87 -2.28
CA ALA A 43 4.39 -18.11 -3.07
C ALA A 43 3.55 -17.17 -2.23
N LYS A 44 3.33 -17.48 -0.95
CA LYS A 44 2.60 -16.60 -0.02
C LYS A 44 3.26 -15.23 0.20
N ARG A 45 4.53 -15.08 -0.16
CA ARG A 45 5.34 -13.86 0.02
C ARG A 45 5.74 -13.20 -1.31
N GLY A 46 5.18 -13.65 -2.43
CA GLY A 46 5.58 -13.20 -3.76
C GLY A 46 4.44 -13.23 -4.77
N LEU A 47 4.73 -12.85 -6.01
CA LEU A 47 3.76 -12.84 -7.11
C LEU A 47 4.06 -13.99 -8.07
N PHE A 48 3.24 -15.04 -8.02
CA PHE A 48 3.46 -16.26 -8.80
C PHE A 48 2.49 -16.43 -9.98
N ALA A 49 1.41 -15.64 -10.03
CA ALA A 49 0.40 -15.66 -11.09
C ALA A 49 -0.06 -17.08 -11.46
N GLY A 50 -0.50 -17.88 -10.49
CA GLY A 50 -0.97 -19.25 -10.67
C GLY A 50 0.12 -20.30 -10.95
N LYS A 51 1.40 -19.91 -11.08
CA LYS A 51 2.47 -20.88 -11.28
C LYS A 51 2.83 -21.58 -9.98
N HIS A 52 2.74 -22.90 -9.98
CA HIS A 52 3.05 -23.74 -8.83
C HIS A 52 4.10 -24.82 -9.12
N ILE A 53 4.66 -25.40 -8.05
CA ILE A 53 5.54 -26.56 -8.17
C ILE A 53 4.68 -27.73 -8.64
N GLN A 54 5.09 -28.37 -9.74
CA GLN A 54 4.47 -29.59 -10.21
C GLN A 54 5.28 -30.80 -9.71
N PHE A 55 4.57 -31.83 -9.27
CA PHE A 55 5.15 -33.10 -8.84
C PHE A 55 4.74 -34.19 -9.83
N GLY A 56 5.68 -35.03 -10.25
CA GLY A 56 5.39 -36.11 -11.19
C GLY A 56 6.58 -37.03 -11.38
N ASN A 57 6.60 -37.74 -12.50
CA ASN A 57 7.63 -38.73 -12.81
C ASN A 57 8.44 -38.27 -14.02
N ARG A 58 9.75 -38.54 -14.00
CA ARG A 58 10.59 -38.67 -15.19
C ARG A 58 10.52 -40.13 -15.62
N VAL A 59 10.14 -40.39 -16.87
CA VAL A 59 10.07 -41.73 -17.45
C VAL A 59 11.31 -41.92 -18.33
N SER A 60 12.01 -43.06 -18.20
CA SER A 60 13.13 -43.39 -19.08
C SER A 60 12.64 -43.70 -20.49
N GLU A 61 13.42 -43.33 -21.52
CA GLU A 61 13.07 -43.55 -22.93
C GLU A 61 12.92 -45.03 -23.27
N ASP A 62 13.89 -45.87 -22.90
CA ASP A 62 13.92 -47.27 -23.35
C ASP A 62 13.09 -48.22 -22.45
N GLY A 63 13.16 -48.07 -21.13
CA GLY A 63 12.61 -49.05 -20.17
C GLY A 63 11.32 -48.66 -19.46
N GLY A 64 10.74 -47.48 -19.73
CA GLY A 64 9.55 -46.99 -19.04
C GLY A 64 9.70 -46.81 -17.50
N ASN A 65 10.93 -46.87 -16.98
CA ASN A 65 11.23 -46.75 -15.55
C ASN A 65 10.85 -45.35 -15.04
N LYS A 66 10.05 -45.32 -13.97
CA LYS A 66 9.48 -44.08 -13.41
C LYS A 66 10.30 -43.62 -12.20
N SER A 67 10.98 -42.48 -12.33
CA SER A 67 11.69 -41.80 -11.24
C SER A 67 10.95 -40.53 -10.82
N ARG A 68 10.81 -40.26 -9.51
CA ARG A 68 10.14 -39.04 -9.03
C ARG A 68 10.93 -37.78 -9.39
N ARG A 69 10.25 -36.75 -9.92
CA ARG A 69 10.83 -35.45 -10.24
C ARG A 69 9.89 -34.30 -9.82
N THR A 70 10.49 -33.13 -9.57
CA THR A 70 9.76 -31.88 -9.32
C THR A 70 10.11 -30.83 -10.38
N TRP A 71 9.11 -30.07 -10.84
CA TRP A 71 9.30 -28.91 -11.71
C TRP A 71 9.01 -27.64 -10.92
N LYS A 72 10.05 -26.83 -10.74
CA LYS A 72 9.98 -25.57 -9.99
C LYS A 72 9.74 -24.41 -10.97
N PRO A 73 8.88 -23.44 -10.64
CA PRO A 73 8.71 -22.26 -11.48
C PRO A 73 9.99 -21.42 -11.47
N ASN A 74 10.25 -20.69 -12.57
CA ASN A 74 11.34 -19.73 -12.65
C ASN A 74 10.97 -18.47 -11.85
N VAL A 75 11.64 -18.26 -10.71
CA VAL A 75 11.37 -17.16 -9.77
C VAL A 75 12.60 -16.27 -9.70
N GLN A 76 12.38 -14.96 -9.87
CA GLN A 76 13.41 -13.93 -9.85
C GLN A 76 13.06 -12.89 -8.78
N GLU A 77 14.07 -12.34 -8.11
CA GLU A 77 13.87 -11.18 -7.22
C GLU A 77 14.05 -9.91 -8.05
N LYS A 78 13.01 -9.07 -8.11
CA LYS A 78 13.01 -7.85 -8.92
C LYS A 78 12.50 -6.67 -8.11
N ARG A 79 13.00 -5.48 -8.46
CA ARG A 79 12.50 -4.18 -8.01
C ARG A 79 11.48 -3.70 -9.04
N LEU A 80 10.23 -3.57 -8.64
CA LEU A 80 9.16 -3.04 -9.48
C LEU A 80 8.78 -1.66 -8.96
N PHE A 81 8.64 -0.68 -9.84
CA PHE A 81 8.18 0.64 -9.47
C PHE A 81 6.65 0.63 -9.34
N SER A 82 6.13 1.19 -8.25
CA SER A 82 4.69 1.41 -8.04
C SER A 82 4.46 2.91 -8.16
N TYR A 83 3.60 3.31 -9.11
CA TYR A 83 3.29 4.70 -9.40
C TYR A 83 2.53 5.34 -8.24
N ILE A 84 1.56 4.62 -7.65
CA ILE A 84 0.75 5.16 -6.56
C ILE A 84 1.54 5.32 -5.24
N LEU A 85 2.56 4.48 -5.02
CA LEU A 85 3.41 4.55 -3.83
C LEU A 85 4.66 5.39 -4.03
N ASP A 86 4.92 5.85 -5.26
CA ASP A 86 6.12 6.54 -5.71
C ASP A 86 7.43 5.92 -5.19
N ARG A 87 7.51 4.59 -5.21
CA ARG A 87 8.69 3.87 -4.71
C ARG A 87 8.86 2.52 -5.36
N HIS A 88 10.09 2.04 -5.29
CA HIS A 88 10.44 0.70 -5.72
C HIS A 88 10.04 -0.35 -4.66
N VAL A 89 9.24 -1.33 -5.06
CA VAL A 89 8.85 -2.49 -4.25
C VAL A 89 9.68 -3.71 -4.67
N ARG A 90 10.39 -4.31 -3.71
CA ARG A 90 11.17 -5.55 -3.93
C ARG A 90 10.28 -6.76 -3.72
N VAL A 91 10.12 -7.58 -4.75
CA VAL A 91 9.23 -8.76 -4.70
C VAL A 91 9.86 -9.95 -5.43
N LYS A 92 9.59 -11.16 -4.94
CA LYS A 92 9.87 -12.39 -5.70
C LYS A 92 8.74 -12.62 -6.70
N VAL A 93 9.09 -12.64 -7.97
CA VAL A 93 8.13 -12.67 -9.09
C VAL A 93 8.50 -13.81 -10.02
N THR A 94 7.51 -14.55 -10.53
CA THR A 94 7.75 -15.53 -11.61
C THR A 94 7.93 -14.82 -12.94
N THR A 95 8.68 -15.39 -13.88
CA THR A 95 8.81 -14.79 -15.22
C THR A 95 7.45 -14.64 -15.94
N HIS A 96 6.50 -15.54 -15.65
CA HIS A 96 5.13 -15.40 -16.12
C HIS A 96 4.42 -14.19 -15.50
N ALA A 97 4.53 -13.99 -14.19
CA ALA A 97 3.96 -12.83 -13.52
C ALA A 97 4.58 -11.52 -14.04
N LEU A 98 5.90 -11.50 -14.31
CA LEU A 98 6.56 -10.34 -14.91
C LEU A 98 5.97 -9.98 -16.28
N ARG A 99 5.82 -10.96 -17.19
CA ARG A 99 5.16 -10.75 -18.49
C ARG A 99 3.72 -10.23 -18.34
N CYS A 100 2.99 -10.68 -17.33
CA CYS A 100 1.62 -10.21 -17.06
C CYS A 100 1.62 -8.76 -16.54
N ILE A 101 2.61 -8.38 -15.73
CA ILE A 101 2.80 -7.01 -15.24
C ILE A 101 3.13 -6.08 -16.41
N ASP A 102 4.05 -6.47 -17.27
CA ASP A 102 4.41 -5.70 -18.47
C ASP A 102 3.19 -5.51 -19.40
N LYS A 103 2.41 -6.58 -19.60
CA LYS A 103 1.16 -6.53 -20.38
C LYS A 103 0.09 -5.64 -19.74
N ALA A 104 0.05 -5.55 -18.41
CA ALA A 104 -0.91 -4.72 -17.70
C ALA A 104 -0.53 -3.23 -17.74
N GLY A 105 0.76 -2.92 -17.88
CA GLY A 105 1.30 -1.55 -17.89
C GLY A 105 1.99 -1.13 -16.59
N GLY A 106 2.24 -2.06 -15.65
CA GLY A 106 2.80 -1.76 -14.34
C GLY A 106 2.26 -2.68 -13.25
N ILE A 107 2.84 -2.59 -12.05
CA ILE A 107 2.45 -3.45 -10.91
C ILE A 107 1.08 -3.06 -10.36
N ASP A 108 0.77 -1.76 -10.34
CA ASP A 108 -0.48 -1.25 -9.77
C ASP A 108 -1.65 -1.63 -10.68
N GLU A 109 -1.51 -1.42 -11.99
CA GLU A 109 -2.47 -1.82 -13.01
C GLU A 109 -2.67 -3.33 -13.03
N TYR A 110 -1.61 -4.11 -12.85
CA TYR A 110 -1.70 -5.56 -12.73
C TYR A 110 -2.56 -5.99 -11.55
N LEU A 111 -2.36 -5.37 -10.38
CA LEU A 111 -3.12 -5.68 -9.17
C LEU A 111 -4.59 -5.26 -9.31
N LEU A 112 -4.86 -4.08 -9.87
CA LEU A 112 -6.22 -3.59 -10.11
C LEU A 112 -6.97 -4.48 -11.13
N LYS A 113 -6.33 -4.80 -12.26
CA LYS A 113 -6.93 -5.61 -13.34
C LYS A 113 -7.13 -7.08 -12.94
N THR A 114 -6.32 -7.61 -12.02
CA THR A 114 -6.43 -9.02 -11.62
C THR A 114 -7.62 -9.21 -10.68
N PRO A 115 -8.59 -10.10 -10.99
CA PRO A 115 -9.74 -10.31 -10.12
C PRO A 115 -9.36 -11.06 -8.84
N TYR A 116 -10.07 -10.81 -7.75
CA TYR A 116 -9.79 -11.37 -6.42
C TYR A 116 -9.67 -12.90 -6.40
N HIS A 117 -10.50 -13.62 -7.18
CA HIS A 117 -10.45 -15.08 -7.25
C HIS A 117 -9.17 -15.64 -7.91
N LYS A 118 -8.49 -14.84 -8.73
CA LYS A 118 -7.24 -15.20 -9.42
C LYS A 118 -6.00 -14.80 -8.61
N MET A 119 -6.19 -13.99 -7.57
CA MET A 119 -5.13 -13.63 -6.64
C MET A 119 -4.89 -14.78 -5.67
N ASP A 120 -3.80 -15.50 -5.88
CA ASP A 120 -3.49 -16.69 -5.09
C ASP A 120 -3.11 -16.35 -3.64
N THR A 121 -2.61 -15.15 -3.40
CA THR A 121 -1.85 -14.81 -2.20
C THR A 121 -2.51 -13.71 -1.39
N GLU A 122 -2.57 -13.89 -0.06
CA GLU A 122 -3.12 -12.91 0.90
C GLU A 122 -2.39 -11.56 0.81
N MET A 123 -1.07 -11.58 0.64
CA MET A 123 -0.25 -10.38 0.37
C MET A 123 -0.75 -9.62 -0.87
N GLY A 124 -1.11 -10.33 -1.94
CA GLY A 124 -1.59 -9.70 -3.17
C GLY A 124 -2.96 -9.04 -3.00
N ILE A 125 -3.85 -9.67 -2.23
CA ILE A 125 -5.16 -9.10 -1.87
C ILE A 125 -4.97 -7.83 -1.02
N LEU A 126 -4.09 -7.89 -0.01
CA LEU A 126 -3.77 -6.73 0.84
C LEU A 126 -3.20 -5.57 0.03
N TRP A 127 -2.31 -5.86 -0.92
CA TRP A 127 -1.74 -4.84 -1.78
C TRP A 127 -2.78 -4.22 -2.71
N LYS A 128 -3.66 -5.05 -3.28
CA LYS A 128 -4.75 -4.56 -4.11
C LYS A 128 -5.66 -3.60 -3.32
N ALA A 129 -6.12 -4.00 -2.13
CA ALA A 129 -6.96 -3.14 -1.29
C ALA A 129 -6.24 -1.84 -0.88
N LYS A 130 -4.94 -1.90 -0.57
CA LYS A 130 -4.15 -0.71 -0.27
C LYS A 130 -4.07 0.24 -1.47
N ILE A 131 -3.84 -0.30 -2.66
CA ILE A 131 -3.73 0.47 -3.89
C ILE A 131 -5.08 1.10 -4.27
N GLU A 132 -6.18 0.32 -4.18
CA GLU A 132 -7.55 0.82 -4.40
C GLU A 132 -7.83 2.03 -3.49
N LYS A 133 -7.55 1.90 -2.18
CA LYS A 133 -7.72 3.01 -1.23
C LYS A 133 -6.90 4.24 -1.59
N LEU A 134 -5.64 4.06 -2.00
CA LEU A 134 -4.79 5.19 -2.38
C LEU A 134 -5.27 5.87 -3.66
N TYR A 135 -5.84 5.12 -4.62
CA TYR A 135 -6.46 5.70 -5.81
C TYR A 135 -7.76 6.43 -5.50
N GLU A 136 -8.56 5.95 -4.55
CA GLU A 136 -9.73 6.68 -4.03
C GLU A 136 -9.31 8.00 -3.38
N GLU A 137 -8.30 7.95 -2.50
CA GLU A 137 -7.71 9.14 -1.87
C GLU A 137 -7.13 10.11 -2.90
N LEU A 138 -6.50 9.61 -3.97
CA LEU A 138 -5.96 10.44 -5.05
C LEU A 138 -7.08 11.06 -5.91
N GLY A 139 -8.17 10.33 -6.15
CA GLY A 139 -9.32 10.83 -6.91
C GLY A 139 -10.14 11.89 -6.16
N ASN A 140 -10.15 11.85 -4.83
CA ASN A 140 -10.82 12.84 -4.00
C ASN A 140 -10.00 14.12 -3.81
N LYS A 141 -8.71 14.12 -4.17
CA LYS A 141 -7.89 15.33 -4.08
C LYS A 141 -8.31 16.30 -5.17
N GLU A 142 -8.82 17.45 -4.75
CA GLU A 142 -9.09 18.56 -5.66
C GLU A 142 -7.77 19.06 -6.26
N VAL A 143 -7.69 19.04 -7.60
CA VAL A 143 -6.60 19.68 -8.32
C VAL A 143 -6.90 21.17 -8.35
N VAL A 144 -6.32 21.91 -7.40
CA VAL A 144 -6.41 23.36 -7.34
C VAL A 144 -5.31 23.95 -8.21
N PHE A 145 -5.67 24.85 -9.12
CA PHE A 145 -4.71 25.70 -9.82
C PHE A 145 -4.43 26.91 -8.93
N PHE A 146 -3.18 27.11 -8.54
CA PHE A 146 -2.77 28.27 -7.75
C PHE A 146 -2.55 29.48 -8.67
N SER A 147 -2.94 30.68 -8.21
CA SER A 147 -2.55 31.92 -8.87
C SER A 147 -1.04 32.11 -8.74
N PRO A 148 -0.32 32.74 -9.70
CA PRO A 148 1.10 33.01 -9.56
C PRO A 148 1.46 33.75 -8.27
N GLU A 149 0.55 34.60 -7.76
CA GLU A 149 0.73 35.29 -6.48
C GLU A 149 0.71 34.33 -5.28
N ASP A 150 -0.14 33.31 -5.32
CA ASP A 150 -0.25 32.32 -4.26
C ASP A 150 0.96 31.39 -4.29
N GLU A 151 1.43 30.99 -5.49
CA GLU A 151 2.67 30.22 -5.65
C GLU A 151 3.86 30.94 -4.99
N VAL A 152 4.02 32.25 -5.19
CA VAL A 152 5.11 33.04 -4.57
C VAL A 152 4.96 33.10 -3.05
N LYS A 153 3.73 33.25 -2.52
CA LYS A 153 3.49 33.21 -1.07
C LYS A 153 3.89 31.85 -0.49
N PHE A 154 3.48 30.75 -1.13
CA PHE A 154 3.85 29.42 -0.70
C PHE A 154 5.37 29.20 -0.75
N GLU A 155 6.06 29.69 -1.79
CA GLU A 155 7.52 29.61 -1.86
C GLU A 155 8.19 30.31 -0.68
N GLN A 156 7.72 31.50 -0.30
CA GLN A 156 8.22 32.22 0.88
C GLN A 156 7.95 31.45 2.16
N GLU A 157 6.71 30.97 2.35
CA GLU A 157 6.32 30.14 3.51
C GLU A 157 7.16 28.86 3.61
N PHE A 158 7.46 28.20 2.49
CA PHE A 158 8.30 27.01 2.46
C PHE A 158 9.77 27.30 2.78
N GLU A 159 10.33 28.42 2.33
CA GLU A 159 11.69 28.83 2.69
C GLU A 159 11.79 29.16 4.19
N ASP A 160 10.80 29.86 4.75
CA ASP A 160 10.71 30.14 6.19
C ASP A 160 10.57 28.85 7.01
N LEU A 161 9.79 27.88 6.52
CA LEU A 161 9.66 26.54 7.13
C LEU A 161 11.00 25.79 7.09
N LYS A 162 11.72 25.79 5.97
CA LYS A 162 13.06 25.15 5.87
C LYS A 162 14.07 25.83 6.79
N LEU A 163 14.01 27.16 6.92
CA LEU A 163 14.86 27.91 7.83
C LEU A 163 14.57 27.54 9.29
N SER A 164 13.30 27.50 9.69
CA SER A 164 12.90 27.10 11.04
C SER A 164 13.25 25.63 11.35
N GLU A 165 13.02 24.69 10.42
CA GLU A 165 13.44 23.29 10.59
C GLU A 165 14.97 23.17 10.73
N ARG A 166 15.72 23.96 9.94
CA ARG A 166 17.18 24.02 10.04
C ARG A 166 17.63 24.61 11.37
N GLU A 167 16.96 25.63 11.87
CA GLU A 167 17.22 26.23 13.18
C GLU A 167 16.91 25.28 14.33
N ALA A 168 15.75 24.60 14.29
CA ALA A 168 15.39 23.55 15.24
C ALA A 168 16.44 22.42 15.24
N ARG A 169 16.88 21.95 14.07
CA ARG A 169 17.97 20.96 13.97
C ARG A 169 19.29 21.47 14.54
N LYS A 170 19.65 22.75 14.33
CA LYS A 170 20.83 23.38 14.94
C LYS A 170 20.68 23.48 16.46
N GLU A 171 19.49 23.78 16.97
CA GLU A 171 19.21 23.89 18.39
C GLU A 171 19.23 22.53 19.09
N VAL A 172 18.60 21.50 18.51
CA VAL A 172 18.70 20.10 18.95
C VAL A 172 20.17 19.68 19.00
N ARG A 173 20.94 20.00 17.95
CA ARG A 173 22.38 19.74 17.92
C ARG A 173 23.14 20.49 19.03
N ARG A 174 22.83 21.77 19.28
CA ARG A 174 23.40 22.55 20.41
C ARG A 174 23.05 21.89 21.74
N LYS A 175 21.78 21.60 22.01
CA LYS A 175 21.29 20.91 23.22
C LYS A 175 22.00 19.56 23.44
N MET A 176 22.24 18.80 22.37
CA MET A 176 23.01 17.53 22.43
C MET A 176 24.48 17.73 22.79
N TYR A 177 25.19 18.71 22.21
CA TYR A 177 26.62 18.94 22.49
C TYR A 177 26.88 19.69 23.80
N THR A 178 25.96 20.55 24.25
CA THR A 178 26.06 21.28 25.53
C THR A 178 25.90 20.36 26.75
N GLY A 179 25.69 19.05 26.56
CA GLY A 179 25.78 18.07 27.64
C GLY A 179 24.59 18.08 28.60
N MET A 180 23.40 18.52 28.15
CA MET A 180 22.17 18.32 28.93
C MET A 180 21.85 16.82 28.99
N SER A 181 21.76 16.28 30.20
CA SER A 181 21.34 14.90 30.46
C SER A 181 20.03 14.60 29.72
N LYS A 182 19.92 13.41 29.10
CA LYS A 182 18.74 12.95 28.33
C LYS A 182 17.39 13.22 29.02
N GLN A 183 17.37 13.27 30.35
CA GLN A 183 16.19 13.58 31.15
C GLN A 183 15.64 14.99 30.88
N LYS A 184 16.49 16.02 30.70
CA LYS A 184 16.03 17.39 30.39
C LYS A 184 15.46 17.53 28.97
N LEU A 185 15.94 16.73 28.01
CA LEU A 185 15.42 16.75 26.63
C LEU A 185 13.98 16.23 26.57
N ILE A 186 13.66 15.18 27.34
CA ILE A 186 12.31 14.62 27.41
C ILE A 186 11.33 15.57 28.11
N GLU A 187 11.78 16.38 29.07
CA GLU A 187 10.94 17.40 29.71
C GLU A 187 10.65 18.60 28.80
N VAL A 188 11.58 18.96 27.91
CA VAL A 188 11.35 20.01 26.91
C VAL A 188 10.30 19.54 25.91
N GLU A 189 10.44 18.33 25.36
CA GLU A 189 9.44 17.76 24.43
C GLU A 189 8.04 17.60 25.07
N ARG A 190 7.95 17.26 26.37
CA ARG A 190 6.66 17.13 27.07
C ARG A 190 6.01 18.46 27.46
N LYS A 191 6.76 19.55 27.58
CA LYS A 191 6.21 20.88 27.89
C LYS A 191 5.55 21.51 26.67
N ASP A 192 6.09 21.27 25.48
CA ASP A 192 5.53 21.81 24.23
C ASP A 192 4.19 21.14 23.87
N ASP A 193 3.98 19.88 24.28
CA ASP A 193 2.69 19.17 24.14
C ASP A 193 1.60 19.65 25.13
N GLN A 194 1.95 20.44 26.16
CA GLN A 194 1.03 20.88 27.23
C GLN A 194 0.61 22.37 27.16
N CYS A 195 1.03 23.13 26.15
CA CYS A 195 0.72 24.57 26.03
C CYS A 195 -0.29 24.93 24.91
N ILE A 196 -1.15 24.01 24.47
CA ILE A 196 -2.19 24.28 23.46
C ILE A 196 -3.57 24.59 24.08
N ASP A 197 -3.71 24.56 25.42
CA ASP A 197 -4.95 24.93 26.10
C ASP A 197 -4.75 26.23 26.89
N GLU A 198 -5.66 27.19 26.72
CA GLU A 198 -5.72 28.54 27.36
C GLU A 198 -5.02 29.71 26.64
N GLY A 199 -5.75 30.39 25.75
CA GLY A 199 -5.46 31.80 25.41
C GLY A 199 -5.93 32.28 24.03
N GLY A 200 -7.20 32.62 23.87
CA GLY A 200 -7.67 33.25 22.62
C GLY A 200 -9.17 33.57 22.58
N ASN A 201 -9.66 34.43 23.46
CA ASN A 201 -11.00 35.01 23.35
C ASN A 201 -11.01 36.18 22.35
N LYS A 202 -12.00 36.17 21.43
CA LYS A 202 -12.55 37.25 20.59
C LYS A 202 -11.78 37.69 19.34
N ILE A 203 -12.00 37.00 18.22
CA ILE A 203 -12.43 37.60 16.95
C ILE A 203 -13.46 36.65 16.33
N GLU A 204 -14.70 37.10 16.20
CA GLU A 204 -15.80 36.39 15.56
C GLU A 204 -15.59 36.42 14.04
N GLY A 205 -15.55 35.25 13.42
CA GLY A 205 -15.38 35.06 11.97
C GLY A 205 -15.41 33.58 11.65
N GLU A 206 -16.59 33.09 11.27
CA GLU A 206 -16.87 31.71 10.91
C GLU A 206 -15.98 31.24 9.75
N ILE A 207 -14.97 30.41 10.02
CA ILE A 207 -14.30 29.61 8.98
C ILE A 207 -14.18 28.19 9.51
N SER A 208 -14.96 27.31 8.89
CA SER A 208 -15.05 25.89 9.17
C SER A 208 -13.69 25.20 9.04
N HIS A 209 -13.32 24.45 10.07
CA HIS A 209 -12.18 23.54 10.07
C HIS A 209 -12.41 22.39 9.07
N ASP A 210 -11.78 22.45 7.90
CA ASP A 210 -11.55 21.27 7.07
C ASP A 210 -10.08 20.83 7.18
N SER A 211 -9.83 20.03 8.21
CA SER A 211 -8.52 19.47 8.55
C SER A 211 -8.19 18.26 7.66
N SER A 212 -8.11 18.45 6.34
CA SER A 212 -7.62 17.37 5.45
C SER A 212 -7.13 17.81 4.06
N LYS A 213 -6.63 19.03 3.87
CA LYS A 213 -6.06 19.45 2.56
C LYS A 213 -4.55 19.16 2.49
N GLN A 214 -4.19 17.91 2.19
CA GLN A 214 -2.82 17.58 1.75
C GLN A 214 -2.63 17.96 0.28
N VAL A 215 -2.08 19.15 0.04
CA VAL A 215 -1.70 19.65 -1.28
C VAL A 215 -0.46 18.88 -1.79
N VAL A 216 -0.50 18.40 -3.03
CA VAL A 216 0.65 17.76 -3.71
C VAL A 216 1.03 18.64 -4.91
N PRO A 217 2.30 19.03 -5.09
CA PRO A 217 2.71 19.85 -6.23
C PRO A 217 2.52 19.13 -7.56
N VAL A 218 2.15 19.90 -8.60
CA VAL A 218 1.69 19.46 -9.94
C VAL A 218 2.73 18.64 -10.72
N SER A 219 3.98 18.57 -10.27
CA SER A 219 5.04 17.77 -10.90
C SER A 219 4.83 16.24 -10.85
N TYR A 220 3.73 15.75 -10.25
CA TYR A 220 3.36 14.33 -10.16
C TYR A 220 2.15 13.89 -11.00
N VAL A 221 1.55 14.79 -11.79
CA VAL A 221 0.33 14.49 -12.56
C VAL A 221 0.66 14.20 -14.03
N LEU A 222 1.22 13.02 -14.32
CA LEU A 222 1.35 12.47 -15.68
C LEU A 222 0.97 10.98 -15.69
N ALA A 223 -0.30 10.65 -15.44
CA ALA A 223 -0.87 9.32 -15.72
C ALA A 223 -2.43 9.25 -15.73
N ALA A 224 -3.17 10.36 -15.83
CA ALA A 224 -4.63 10.35 -15.70
C ALA A 224 -5.43 10.18 -17.01
N ASP A 225 -4.81 10.29 -18.19
CA ASP A 225 -5.51 10.30 -19.50
C ASP A 225 -5.97 8.93 -20.03
N LYS A 226 -6.15 7.91 -19.19
CA LYS A 226 -6.60 6.57 -19.63
C LYS A 226 -7.79 5.99 -18.86
N LEU A 227 -8.52 6.80 -18.09
CA LEU A 227 -9.81 6.40 -17.54
C LEU A 227 -10.93 6.57 -18.59
N LYS A 228 -11.15 5.47 -19.31
CA LYS A 228 -12.40 5.06 -19.97
C LYS A 228 -13.55 6.09 -19.94
N VAL A 229 -13.69 6.78 -21.06
CA VAL A 229 -14.99 7.15 -21.64
C VAL A 229 -15.78 5.85 -21.82
N GLY A 230 -16.73 5.60 -20.92
CA GLY A 230 -17.57 4.41 -20.91
C GLY A 230 -19.03 4.81 -20.78
N SER A 231 -19.68 4.95 -21.93
CA SER A 231 -21.12 4.73 -22.18
C SER A 231 -22.12 5.33 -21.18
N VAL A 232 -22.65 6.50 -21.53
CA VAL A 232 -24.08 6.80 -21.28
C VAL A 232 -24.75 6.79 -22.65
N VAL A 233 -25.49 5.72 -22.92
CA VAL A 233 -26.48 5.63 -23.99
C VAL A 233 -27.83 5.63 -23.29
N SER A 234 -28.61 6.68 -23.49
CA SER A 234 -30.06 6.70 -23.32
C SER A 234 -30.60 7.94 -24.00
N ASN A 235 -31.16 7.74 -25.19
CA ASN A 235 -32.33 8.49 -25.65
C ASN A 235 -33.56 8.04 -24.86
#